data_AF-A0A454D5T0-F1
#
_entry.id   AF-A0A454D5T0-F1
#
_cell.length_a   1.000
_cell.length_b   1.000
_cell.length_c   1.000
_cell.angle_alpha   90.00
_cell.angle_beta   90.00
_cell.angle_gamma   90.00
#
_symmetry.space_group_name_H-M   'P 1'
#
loop_
_entity.id
_entity.type
_entity.pdbx_description
1 polymer ?
#
loop_
_entity_poly.entity_id
_entity_poly.type
_entity_poly.pdbx_seq_one_letter_code
_entity_poly.pdbx_strand_id
1 'polypeptide(L)'
;LSAEELVGLLRRLTPRLYSIASSQTEVDEEVHLTVGLVEYDKGDEKRYGGASSFLAQRLEEGGEVKVFVEHNNNFKLPQDDNTPIIMVGPGTGIAPFRSFIQERDNRDAEGKNWLFFGDRTFTQDFLYQVEWQKYLKSGLLTRLDVAFSRDQAEKVYVQHRILENAEQVWQWIQDGAYIYVCGDATRMAKDVHDSLVFVAEQQGKLSREEAEAFINDLRKAKRYQRDVY
;
A
#
# COMPACT_ATOMS: atom_id res chain seq x y z
N LEU A 1 27.44 5.44 -34.61
CA LEU A 1 26.51 4.36 -34.27
C LEU A 1 25.50 4.25 -35.40
N SER A 2 25.49 3.12 -36.10
CA SER A 2 24.40 2.75 -37.00
C SER A 2 23.11 2.45 -36.20
N ALA A 3 21.97 2.38 -36.88
CA ALA A 3 20.71 2.03 -36.22
C ALA A 3 20.76 0.62 -35.59
N GLU A 4 21.38 -0.34 -36.27
CA GLU A 4 21.53 -1.72 -35.78
C GLU A 4 22.44 -1.79 -34.56
N GLU A 5 23.57 -1.09 -34.59
CA GLU A 5 24.48 -1.00 -33.44
C GLU A 5 23.78 -0.39 -32.23
N LEU A 6 22.97 0.66 -32.42
CA LEU A 6 22.23 1.30 -31.32
C LEU A 6 21.20 0.34 -30.71
N VAL A 7 20.38 -0.32 -31.54
CA VAL A 7 19.39 -1.29 -31.06
C VAL A 7 20.06 -2.46 -30.34
N GLY A 8 21.22 -2.91 -30.82
CA GLY A 8 22.02 -3.95 -30.19
C GLY A 8 22.53 -3.60 -28.77
N LEU A 9 22.64 -2.31 -28.43
CA LEU A 9 23.04 -1.84 -27.11
C LEU A 9 21.88 -1.68 -26.12
N LEU A 10 20.63 -1.65 -26.59
CA LEU A 10 19.47 -1.37 -25.75
C LEU A 10 18.89 -2.66 -25.13
N ARG A 11 18.40 -2.55 -23.89
CA ARG A 11 17.58 -3.60 -23.29
C ARG A 11 16.18 -3.60 -23.90
N ARG A 12 15.57 -4.78 -24.00
CA ARG A 12 14.16 -4.90 -24.38
C ARG A 12 13.28 -4.15 -23.39
N LEU A 13 12.25 -3.48 -23.92
CA LEU A 13 11.20 -2.86 -23.11
C LEU A 13 10.42 -3.95 -22.36
N THR A 14 10.26 -3.77 -21.05
CA THR A 14 9.49 -4.68 -20.19
C THR A 14 8.25 -3.98 -19.65
N PRO A 15 7.16 -4.72 -19.40
CA PRO A 15 5.98 -4.16 -18.75
C PRO A 15 6.30 -3.66 -17.34
N ARG A 16 5.45 -2.76 -16.83
CA ARG A 16 5.45 -2.33 -15.42
C ARG A 16 4.22 -2.91 -14.74
N LEU A 17 4.40 -3.36 -13.50
CA LEU A 17 3.32 -3.80 -12.65
C LEU A 17 2.82 -2.62 -11.82
N TYR A 18 1.52 -2.57 -11.62
CA TYR A 18 0.84 -1.62 -10.74
C TYR A 18 -0.16 -2.43 -9.91
N SER A 19 -0.13 -2.27 -8.58
CA SER A 19 -1.13 -2.92 -7.73
C SER A 19 -2.52 -2.38 -8.09
N ILE A 20 -3.47 -3.30 -8.29
CA ILE A 20 -4.84 -2.95 -8.68
C ILE A 20 -5.52 -2.21 -7.52
N ALA A 21 -6.15 -1.08 -7.83
CA ALA A 21 -6.81 -0.18 -6.89
C ALA A 21 -8.34 -0.30 -6.87
N SER A 22 -8.89 -1.33 -7.52
CA SER A 22 -10.32 -1.63 -7.53
C SER A 22 -10.63 -3.08 -7.16
N SER A 23 -11.83 -3.34 -6.65
CA SER A 23 -12.42 -4.68 -6.68
C SER A 23 -13.37 -4.84 -7.86
N GLN A 24 -13.33 -5.99 -8.52
CA GLN A 24 -14.26 -6.31 -9.62
C GLN A 24 -15.72 -6.35 -9.16
N THR A 25 -15.99 -6.61 -7.88
CA THR A 25 -17.35 -6.56 -7.33
C THR A 25 -17.92 -5.14 -7.26
N GLU A 26 -17.07 -4.12 -7.34
CA GLU A 26 -17.45 -2.70 -7.31
C GLU A 26 -17.43 -2.07 -8.72
N VAL A 27 -16.50 -2.48 -9.58
CA VAL A 27 -16.22 -1.79 -10.85
C VAL A 27 -16.46 -2.67 -12.09
N ASP A 28 -17.03 -3.86 -11.89
CA ASP A 28 -17.36 -4.83 -12.94
C ASP A 28 -16.18 -5.15 -13.90
N GLU A 29 -16.23 -4.61 -15.12
CA GLU A 29 -15.27 -4.88 -16.19
C GLU A 29 -14.06 -3.93 -16.20
N GLU A 30 -13.95 -3.05 -15.19
CA GLU A 30 -12.88 -2.07 -15.09
C GLU A 30 -11.69 -2.53 -14.21
N VAL A 31 -10.53 -1.93 -14.44
CA VAL A 31 -9.36 -2.07 -13.58
C VAL A 31 -8.79 -0.69 -13.26
N HIS A 32 -8.75 -0.33 -11.97
CA HIS A 32 -8.24 0.96 -11.54
C HIS A 32 -6.79 0.83 -11.08
N LEU A 33 -5.97 1.85 -11.34
CA LEU A 33 -4.58 1.92 -10.93
C LEU A 33 -4.31 3.22 -10.18
N THR A 34 -3.39 3.19 -9.21
CA THR A 34 -2.82 4.39 -8.60
C THR A 34 -1.39 4.59 -9.11
N VAL A 35 -1.21 5.49 -10.07
CA VAL A 35 0.06 5.65 -10.78
C VAL A 35 0.82 6.88 -10.31
N GLY A 36 1.95 6.68 -9.64
CA GLY A 36 2.89 7.75 -9.34
C GLY A 36 3.70 8.13 -10.58
N LEU A 37 3.56 9.37 -11.06
CA LEU A 37 4.40 9.90 -12.13
C LEU A 37 5.84 10.01 -11.65
N VAL A 38 6.75 9.35 -12.38
CA VAL A 38 8.19 9.50 -12.15
C VAL A 38 8.68 10.61 -13.05
N GLU A 39 9.07 11.72 -12.45
CA GLU A 39 9.63 12.90 -13.12
C GLU A 39 10.80 13.43 -12.29
N TYR A 40 11.89 13.80 -12.96
CA TYR A 40 13.07 14.40 -12.30
C TYR A 40 13.90 15.20 -13.29
N ASP A 41 14.65 16.17 -12.81
CA ASP A 41 15.57 16.97 -13.62
C ASP A 41 16.94 16.28 -13.74
N LYS A 42 17.54 16.37 -14.93
CA LYS A 42 18.90 15.91 -15.22
C LYS A 42 19.63 17.00 -16.00
N GLY A 43 20.30 17.89 -15.27
CA GLY A 43 20.82 19.13 -15.83
C GLY A 43 19.66 20.05 -16.19
N ASP A 44 19.69 20.62 -17.40
CA ASP A 44 18.62 21.50 -17.91
C ASP A 44 17.43 20.73 -18.52
N GLU A 45 17.49 19.40 -18.53
CA GLU A 45 16.45 18.55 -19.14
C GLU A 45 15.60 17.83 -18.12
N LYS A 46 14.29 17.84 -18.35
CA LYS A 46 13.32 17.06 -17.59
C LYS A 46 13.25 15.63 -18.10
N ARG A 47 13.31 14.65 -17.20
CA ARG A 47 13.28 13.22 -17.48
C ARG A 47 12.07 12.56 -16.84
N TYR A 48 11.58 11.51 -17.50
CA TYR A 48 10.33 10.84 -17.12
C TYR A 48 10.49 9.32 -17.08
N GLY A 49 9.75 8.67 -16.20
CA GLY A 49 9.60 7.22 -16.20
C GLY A 49 8.75 6.75 -17.38
N GLY A 50 9.23 5.76 -18.13
CA GLY A 50 8.61 5.33 -19.38
C GLY A 50 7.13 4.94 -19.27
N ALA A 51 6.78 4.07 -18.31
CA ALA A 51 5.40 3.59 -18.16
C ALA A 51 4.49 4.60 -17.44
N SER A 52 4.96 5.22 -16.35
CA SER A 52 4.13 6.16 -15.60
C SER A 52 3.84 7.44 -16.38
N SER A 53 4.77 7.96 -17.18
CA SER A 53 4.48 9.10 -18.07
C SER A 53 3.70 8.71 -19.32
N PHE A 54 3.80 7.45 -19.77
CA PHE A 54 2.88 6.97 -20.82
C PHE A 54 1.44 7.06 -20.34
N LEU A 55 1.14 6.47 -19.17
CA LEU A 55 -0.21 6.47 -18.60
C LEU A 55 -0.69 7.87 -18.18
N ALA A 56 0.18 8.71 -17.62
CA ALA A 56 -0.22 9.99 -17.05
C ALA A 56 -0.23 11.17 -18.04
N GLN A 57 0.50 11.09 -19.16
CA GLN A 57 0.73 12.26 -20.03
C GLN A 57 0.57 11.99 -21.53
N ARG A 58 0.66 10.73 -21.98
CA ARG A 58 0.64 10.41 -23.43
C ARG A 58 -0.57 9.59 -23.86
N LEU A 59 -1.18 8.85 -22.95
CA LEU A 59 -2.41 8.13 -23.20
C LEU A 59 -3.59 9.10 -23.08
N GLU A 60 -4.30 9.30 -24.18
CA GLU A 60 -5.54 10.07 -24.20
C GLU A 60 -6.72 9.21 -23.72
N GLU A 61 -7.79 9.86 -23.26
CA GLU A 61 -9.02 9.19 -22.89
C GLU A 61 -9.60 8.39 -24.07
N GLY A 62 -10.04 7.15 -23.82
CA GLY A 62 -10.46 6.22 -24.87
C GLY A 62 -9.31 5.56 -25.65
N GLY A 63 -8.05 5.88 -25.33
CA GLY A 63 -6.88 5.25 -25.92
C GLY A 63 -6.71 3.78 -25.51
N GLU A 64 -6.08 2.99 -26.39
CA GLU A 64 -5.82 1.57 -26.13
C GLU A 64 -4.51 1.35 -25.35
N VAL A 65 -4.54 0.40 -24.41
CA VAL A 65 -3.37 -0.04 -23.66
C VAL A 65 -3.31 -1.56 -23.59
N LYS A 66 -2.13 -2.13 -23.82
CA LYS A 66 -1.90 -3.57 -23.66
C LYS A 66 -1.71 -3.89 -22.18
N VAL A 67 -2.61 -4.71 -21.63
CA VAL A 67 -2.62 -5.09 -20.22
C VAL A 67 -2.64 -6.61 -20.06
N PHE A 68 -2.21 -7.06 -18.90
CA PHE A 68 -2.36 -8.43 -18.41
C PHE A 68 -2.45 -8.41 -16.89
N VAL A 69 -2.99 -9.48 -16.30
CA VAL A 69 -3.09 -9.62 -14.84
C VAL A 69 -1.95 -10.49 -14.33
N GLU A 70 -1.14 -9.95 -13.42
CA GLU A 70 -0.14 -10.70 -12.65
C GLU A 70 -0.80 -11.16 -11.33
N HIS A 71 -1.09 -12.45 -11.20
CA HIS A 71 -1.80 -12.97 -10.02
C HIS A 71 -0.88 -13.07 -8.80
N ASN A 72 -1.19 -12.34 -7.72
CA ASN A 72 -0.52 -12.46 -6.43
C ASN A 72 -1.37 -13.25 -5.42
N ASN A 73 -1.06 -14.53 -5.21
CA ASN A 73 -1.76 -15.40 -4.24
C ASN A 73 -1.29 -15.22 -2.79
N ASN A 74 -0.31 -14.34 -2.55
CA ASN A 74 0.27 -14.06 -1.24
C ASN A 74 -0.14 -12.70 -0.66
N PHE A 75 -1.04 -11.98 -1.35
CA PHE A 75 -1.59 -10.69 -0.93
C PHE A 75 -3.11 -10.67 -1.14
N LYS A 76 -3.86 -11.22 -0.18
CA LYS A 76 -5.32 -11.43 -0.26
C LYS A 76 -6.00 -11.18 1.07
N LEU A 77 -7.24 -10.69 1.01
CA LEU A 77 -8.13 -10.57 2.15
C LEU A 77 -8.33 -11.93 2.87
N PRO A 78 -8.65 -11.93 4.17
CA PRO A 78 -9.07 -13.14 4.87
C PRO A 78 -10.33 -13.72 4.20
N GLN A 79 -10.51 -15.05 4.31
CA GLN A 79 -11.74 -15.69 3.87
C GLN A 79 -12.92 -15.32 4.77
N ASP A 80 -12.69 -15.26 6.09
CA ASP A 80 -13.68 -14.86 7.08
C ASP A 80 -13.83 -13.33 7.13
N ASP A 81 -15.05 -12.86 6.85
CA ASP A 81 -15.40 -11.45 6.81
C ASP A 81 -15.38 -10.76 8.17
N ASN A 82 -15.37 -11.52 9.27
CA ASN A 82 -15.28 -10.98 10.63
C ASN A 82 -13.83 -10.72 11.08
N THR A 83 -12.85 -11.27 10.36
CA THR A 83 -11.45 -11.15 10.72
C THR A 83 -10.99 -9.69 10.58
N PRO A 84 -10.38 -9.08 11.61
CA PRO A 84 -9.86 -7.71 11.51
C PRO A 84 -8.68 -7.61 10.54
N ILE A 85 -8.50 -6.45 9.89
CA ILE A 85 -7.32 -6.18 9.06
C ILE A 85 -6.67 -4.85 9.41
N ILE A 86 -5.34 -4.84 9.39
CA ILE A 86 -4.48 -3.66 9.49
C ILE A 86 -3.77 -3.49 8.15
N MET A 87 -3.96 -2.33 7.53
CA MET A 87 -3.43 -1.99 6.22
C MET A 87 -2.45 -0.84 6.37
N VAL A 88 -1.23 -0.99 5.88
CA VAL A 88 -0.17 0.04 5.94
C VAL A 88 0.30 0.33 4.52
N GLY A 89 -0.08 1.50 3.99
CA GLY A 89 0.12 1.83 2.58
C GLY A 89 0.36 3.31 2.33
N PRO A 90 1.55 3.84 2.61
CA PRO A 90 1.88 5.22 2.27
C PRO A 90 2.06 5.42 0.76
N GLY A 91 1.74 6.62 0.29
CA GLY A 91 1.78 6.99 -1.12
C GLY A 91 0.99 6.04 -2.02
N THR A 92 1.57 5.63 -3.14
CA THR A 92 0.92 4.69 -4.08
C THR A 92 0.70 3.29 -3.51
N GLY A 93 1.32 2.96 -2.36
CA GLY A 93 1.05 1.72 -1.61
C GLY A 93 -0.38 1.63 -1.09
N ILE A 94 -1.17 2.71 -1.18
CA ILE A 94 -2.59 2.71 -0.83
C ILE A 94 -3.47 1.92 -1.82
N ALA A 95 -2.97 1.69 -3.04
CA ALA A 95 -3.73 1.11 -4.15
C ALA A 95 -4.49 -0.18 -3.77
N PRO A 96 -3.84 -1.27 -3.32
CA PRO A 96 -4.56 -2.50 -3.03
C PRO A 96 -5.52 -2.36 -1.83
N PHE A 97 -5.32 -1.38 -0.95
CA PHE A 97 -6.23 -1.14 0.18
C PHE A 97 -7.53 -0.48 -0.24
N ARG A 98 -7.51 0.30 -1.32
CA ARG A 98 -8.75 0.76 -1.97
C ARG A 98 -9.54 -0.43 -2.51
N SER A 99 -8.88 -1.36 -3.21
CA SER A 99 -9.48 -2.62 -3.68
C SER A 99 -10.04 -3.44 -2.53
N PHE A 100 -9.29 -3.60 -1.43
CA PHE A 100 -9.73 -4.37 -0.27
C PHE A 100 -10.98 -3.79 0.39
N ILE A 101 -11.06 -2.47 0.55
CA ILE A 101 -12.20 -1.85 1.21
C ILE A 101 -13.43 -1.86 0.31
N GLN A 102 -13.27 -1.68 -1.01
CA GLN A 102 -14.36 -1.92 -1.96
C GLN A 102 -14.90 -3.36 -1.88
N GLU A 103 -14.01 -4.36 -1.84
CA GLU A 103 -14.42 -5.75 -1.73
C GLU A 103 -15.13 -6.05 -0.41
N ARG A 104 -14.65 -5.50 0.72
CA ARG A 104 -15.29 -5.69 2.02
C ARG A 104 -16.64 -4.99 2.14
N ASP A 105 -16.81 -3.84 1.49
CA ASP A 105 -18.11 -3.14 1.40
C ASP A 105 -19.12 -4.03 0.66
N ASN A 106 -18.76 -4.54 -0.52
CA ASN A 106 -19.63 -5.38 -1.35
C ASN A 106 -19.93 -6.77 -0.76
N ARG A 107 -19.10 -7.23 0.18
CA ARG A 107 -19.31 -8.48 0.92
C ARG A 107 -20.10 -8.29 2.22
N ASP A 108 -20.50 -7.05 2.55
CA ASP A 108 -21.09 -6.69 3.84
C ASP A 108 -20.22 -7.17 5.03
N ALA A 109 -18.90 -7.04 4.91
CA ALA A 109 -17.97 -7.61 5.88
C ALA A 109 -17.94 -6.80 7.18
N GLU A 110 -18.21 -7.44 8.31
CA GLU A 110 -18.32 -6.79 9.62
C GLU A 110 -16.98 -6.67 10.39
N GLY A 111 -15.94 -7.37 9.93
CA GLY A 111 -14.63 -7.33 10.56
C GLY A 111 -13.96 -5.96 10.47
N LYS A 112 -13.28 -5.57 11.54
CA LYS A 112 -12.72 -4.22 11.68
C LYS A 112 -11.63 -3.94 10.63
N ASN A 113 -11.59 -2.72 10.12
CA ASN A 113 -10.64 -2.27 9.11
C ASN A 113 -9.84 -1.07 9.65
N TRP A 114 -8.51 -1.15 9.60
CA TRP A 114 -7.65 -0.04 9.98
C TRP A 114 -6.67 0.29 8.88
N LEU A 115 -6.68 1.53 8.41
CA LEU A 115 -5.72 2.05 7.45
C LEU A 115 -4.70 2.99 8.13
N PHE A 116 -3.42 2.70 7.94
CA PHE A 116 -2.31 3.61 8.16
C PHE A 116 -1.87 4.14 6.80
N PHE A 117 -2.12 5.43 6.57
CA PHE A 117 -1.73 6.13 5.34
C PHE A 117 -0.69 7.20 5.65
N GLY A 118 0.18 7.49 4.69
CA GLY A 118 1.09 8.61 4.83
C GLY A 118 1.60 9.12 3.49
N ASP A 119 1.85 10.42 3.43
CA ASP A 119 2.42 11.06 2.26
C ASP A 119 3.14 12.36 2.66
N ARG A 120 3.35 13.28 1.72
CA ARG A 120 4.07 14.53 1.92
C ARG A 120 3.20 15.55 2.65
N THR A 121 2.04 15.91 2.11
CA THR A 121 1.16 16.95 2.66
C THR A 121 -0.31 16.54 2.68
N PHE A 122 -1.06 16.97 3.68
CA PHE A 122 -2.49 16.67 3.79
C PHE A 122 -3.30 17.27 2.63
N THR A 123 -2.94 18.46 2.18
CA THR A 123 -3.76 19.24 1.24
C THR A 123 -3.57 18.84 -0.23
N GLN A 124 -2.45 18.20 -0.59
CA GLN A 124 -2.15 17.83 -1.97
C GLN A 124 -2.05 16.32 -2.18
N ASP A 125 -1.61 15.58 -1.17
CA ASP A 125 -1.17 14.20 -1.35
C ASP A 125 -2.08 13.17 -0.64
N PHE A 126 -3.23 13.60 -0.10
CA PHE A 126 -4.18 12.67 0.53
C PHE A 126 -5.02 11.92 -0.52
N LEU A 127 -4.42 10.87 -1.08
CA LEU A 127 -5.02 10.01 -2.11
C LEU A 127 -6.35 9.40 -1.64
N TYR A 128 -7.39 9.55 -2.47
CA TYR A 128 -8.76 9.05 -2.22
C TYR A 128 -9.39 9.55 -0.91
N GLN A 129 -9.00 10.73 -0.42
CA GLN A 129 -9.46 11.31 0.85
C GLN A 129 -10.98 11.21 1.07
N VAL A 130 -11.77 11.59 0.06
CA VAL A 130 -13.24 11.60 0.16
C VAL A 130 -13.81 10.19 0.32
N GLU A 131 -13.23 9.20 -0.34
CA GLU A 131 -13.63 7.79 -0.19
C GLU A 131 -13.35 7.31 1.24
N TRP A 132 -12.17 7.58 1.79
CA TRP A 132 -11.83 7.20 3.17
C TRP A 132 -12.73 7.86 4.21
N GLN A 133 -13.08 9.13 4.01
CA GLN A 133 -14.04 9.83 4.86
C GLN A 133 -15.44 9.21 4.78
N LYS A 134 -15.88 8.78 3.59
CA LYS A 134 -17.14 8.04 3.42
C LYS A 134 -17.10 6.71 4.17
N TYR A 135 -16.03 5.93 4.03
CA TYR A 135 -15.91 4.63 4.70
C TYR A 135 -15.83 4.77 6.23
N LEU A 136 -15.12 5.78 6.76
CA LEU A 136 -15.14 6.10 8.19
C LEU A 136 -16.55 6.43 8.68
N LYS A 137 -17.28 7.27 7.92
CA LYS A 137 -18.64 7.69 8.28
C LYS A 137 -19.63 6.51 8.24
N SER A 138 -19.45 5.58 7.31
CA SER A 138 -20.28 4.37 7.21
C SER A 138 -20.02 3.35 8.31
N GLY A 139 -18.83 3.40 8.95
CA GLY A 139 -18.38 2.42 9.93
C GLY A 139 -17.55 1.27 9.33
N LEU A 140 -17.53 1.10 8.01
CA LEU A 140 -16.72 0.07 7.34
C LEU A 140 -15.23 0.25 7.65
N LEU A 141 -14.69 1.47 7.47
CA LEU A 141 -13.34 1.78 7.94
C LEU A 141 -13.43 2.13 9.42
N THR A 142 -12.93 1.26 10.28
CA THR A 142 -13.01 1.44 11.73
C THR A 142 -12.05 2.52 12.22
N ARG A 143 -10.85 2.59 11.62
CA ARG A 143 -9.80 3.55 12.00
C ARG A 143 -8.98 3.99 10.80
N LEU A 144 -8.54 5.24 10.84
CA LEU A 144 -7.66 5.85 9.86
C LEU A 144 -6.62 6.71 10.58
N ASP A 145 -5.36 6.30 10.47
CA ASP A 145 -4.23 7.05 11.01
C ASP A 145 -3.38 7.57 9.85
N VAL A 146 -3.17 8.89 9.82
CA VAL A 146 -2.50 9.59 8.72
C VAL A 146 -1.17 10.21 9.16
N ALA A 147 -0.16 10.12 8.31
CA ALA A 147 1.17 10.68 8.54
C ALA A 147 1.63 11.57 7.37
N PHE A 148 1.68 12.88 7.59
CA PHE A 148 2.13 13.84 6.57
C PHE A 148 3.52 14.38 6.93
N SER A 149 4.52 13.96 6.16
CA SER A 149 5.93 14.19 6.47
C SER A 149 6.40 15.64 6.31
N ARG A 150 5.59 16.52 5.71
CA ARG A 150 5.94 17.92 5.39
C ARG A 150 4.96 18.97 5.93
N ASP A 151 3.93 18.57 6.66
CA ASP A 151 2.97 19.51 7.24
C ASP A 151 3.50 20.19 8.52
N GLN A 152 4.55 19.63 9.12
CA GLN A 152 5.19 20.15 10.32
C GLN A 152 6.71 20.03 10.26
N ALA A 153 7.42 20.67 11.20
CA ALA A 153 8.88 20.66 11.25
C ALA A 153 9.46 19.25 11.46
N GLU A 154 8.78 18.44 12.29
CA GLU A 154 9.15 17.05 12.54
C GLU A 154 8.53 16.13 11.48
N LYS A 155 9.34 15.22 10.90
CA LYS A 155 8.84 14.31 9.89
C LYS A 155 8.05 13.17 10.54
N VAL A 156 6.75 13.12 10.26
CA VAL A 156 5.87 12.04 10.70
C VAL A 156 5.68 11.02 9.57
N TYR A 157 5.85 9.74 9.88
CA TYR A 157 5.65 8.62 8.96
C TYR A 157 4.73 7.56 9.58
N VAL A 158 4.28 6.60 8.78
CA VAL A 158 3.32 5.56 9.23
C VAL A 158 3.84 4.72 10.39
N GLN A 159 5.14 4.42 10.46
CA GLN A 159 5.72 3.71 11.60
C GLN A 159 5.60 4.48 12.90
N HIS A 160 5.63 5.82 12.87
CA HIS A 160 5.40 6.63 14.08
C HIS A 160 3.94 6.48 14.54
N ARG A 161 2.98 6.50 13.60
CA ARG A 161 1.55 6.27 13.92
C ARG A 161 1.29 4.87 14.46
N ILE A 162 1.99 3.85 13.96
CA ILE A 162 1.92 2.49 14.50
C ILE A 162 2.38 2.47 15.96
N LEU A 163 3.50 3.13 16.26
CA LEU A 163 4.05 3.19 17.62
C LEU A 163 3.17 4.00 18.58
N GLU A 164 2.62 5.13 18.14
CA GLU A 164 1.65 5.93 18.91
C GLU A 164 0.39 5.12 19.29
N ASN A 165 0.00 4.18 18.42
CA ASN A 165 -1.15 3.31 18.61
C ASN A 165 -0.76 1.88 19.08
N ALA A 166 0.44 1.69 19.66
CA ALA A 166 1.02 0.36 19.88
C ALA A 166 0.10 -0.60 20.66
N GLU A 167 -0.53 -0.14 21.73
CA GLU A 167 -1.46 -0.97 22.53
C GLU A 167 -2.62 -1.49 21.67
N GLN A 168 -3.25 -0.62 20.88
CA GLN A 168 -4.40 -0.99 20.06
C GLN A 168 -3.99 -1.86 18.86
N VAL A 169 -2.82 -1.61 18.26
CA VAL A 169 -2.24 -2.47 17.22
C VAL A 169 -1.99 -3.86 17.78
N TRP A 170 -1.36 -3.96 18.95
CA TRP A 170 -1.12 -5.24 19.61
C TRP A 170 -2.42 -5.98 19.90
N GLN A 171 -3.44 -5.29 20.44
CA GLN A 171 -4.74 -5.90 20.70
C GLN A 171 -5.36 -6.50 19.44
N TRP A 172 -5.33 -5.79 18.30
CA TRP A 172 -5.87 -6.34 17.04
C TRP A 172 -5.09 -7.54 16.55
N ILE A 173 -3.76 -7.53 16.71
CA ILE A 173 -2.92 -8.69 16.39
C ILE A 173 -3.30 -9.90 17.24
N GLN A 174 -3.56 -9.70 18.54
CA GLN A 174 -4.05 -10.75 19.45
C GLN A 174 -5.46 -11.24 19.06
N ASP A 175 -6.33 -10.33 18.59
CA ASP A 175 -7.69 -10.63 18.11
C ASP A 175 -7.71 -11.36 16.76
N GLY A 176 -6.57 -11.76 16.21
CA GLY A 176 -6.51 -12.52 14.96
C GLY A 176 -6.31 -11.68 13.71
N ALA A 177 -6.00 -10.37 13.82
CA ALA A 177 -5.89 -9.50 12.66
C ALA A 177 -4.87 -9.97 11.63
N TYR A 178 -5.16 -9.67 10.36
CA TYR A 178 -4.21 -9.76 9.26
C TYR A 178 -3.56 -8.39 9.05
N ILE A 179 -2.25 -8.38 8.83
CA ILE A 179 -1.44 -7.19 8.62
C ILE A 179 -0.97 -7.20 7.17
N TYR A 180 -1.18 -6.08 6.48
CA TYR A 180 -0.79 -5.89 5.10
C TYR A 180 0.10 -4.66 4.97
N VAL A 181 1.21 -4.78 4.25
CA VAL A 181 2.12 -3.66 3.97
C VAL A 181 2.34 -3.55 2.47
N CYS A 182 2.10 -2.38 1.89
CA CYS A 182 2.31 -2.12 0.47
C CYS A 182 3.02 -0.77 0.26
N GLY A 183 3.92 -0.70 -0.73
CA GLY A 183 4.69 0.50 -1.07
C GLY A 183 6.21 0.25 -1.13
N ASP A 184 7.00 1.27 -0.76
CA ASP A 184 8.47 1.24 -0.88
C ASP A 184 9.12 0.09 -0.08
N ALA A 185 9.82 -0.79 -0.79
CA ALA A 185 10.54 -1.93 -0.20
C ALA A 185 11.83 -1.51 0.51
N THR A 186 12.43 -0.38 0.14
CA THR A 186 13.80 -0.07 0.55
C THR A 186 13.92 0.50 1.96
N ARG A 187 12.97 1.35 2.37
CA ARG A 187 12.97 2.00 3.69
C ARG A 187 11.67 1.72 4.42
N MET A 188 10.54 2.00 3.79
CA MET A 188 9.24 1.96 4.46
C MET A 188 8.92 0.55 4.99
N ALA A 189 9.07 -0.48 4.17
CA ALA A 189 8.79 -1.85 4.57
C ALA A 189 9.63 -2.34 5.76
N LYS A 190 10.89 -1.87 5.85
CA LYS A 190 11.78 -2.19 6.97
C LYS A 190 11.35 -1.47 8.23
N ASP A 191 11.12 -0.16 8.17
CA ASP A 191 10.74 0.65 9.33
C ASP A 191 9.39 0.22 9.91
N VAL A 192 8.43 -0.14 9.06
CA VAL A 192 7.16 -0.72 9.49
C VAL A 192 7.37 -2.07 10.16
N HIS A 193 8.18 -2.96 9.60
CA HIS A 193 8.48 -4.25 10.23
C HIS A 193 9.13 -4.07 11.61
N ASP A 194 10.13 -3.20 11.72
CA ASP A 194 10.81 -2.91 12.98
C ASP A 194 9.84 -2.34 14.03
N SER A 195 8.88 -1.49 13.60
CA SER A 195 7.84 -0.96 14.49
C SER A 195 6.88 -2.05 14.99
N LEU A 196 6.52 -3.03 14.17
CA LEU A 196 5.67 -4.15 14.58
C LEU A 196 6.38 -5.07 15.58
N VAL A 197 7.68 -5.31 15.36
CA VAL A 197 8.50 -6.06 16.33
C VAL A 197 8.57 -5.30 17.66
N PHE A 198 8.82 -4.00 17.62
CA PHE A 198 8.83 -3.16 18.84
C PHE A 198 7.47 -3.16 19.56
N VAL A 199 6.35 -3.11 18.84
CA VAL A 199 5.01 -3.24 19.42
C VAL A 199 4.87 -4.57 20.16
N ALA A 200 5.33 -5.68 19.56
CA ALA A 200 5.31 -7.00 20.18
C ALA A 200 6.21 -7.10 21.43
N GLU A 201 7.39 -6.46 21.41
CA GLU A 201 8.26 -6.36 22.59
C GLU A 201 7.56 -5.61 23.75
N GLN A 202 7.06 -4.40 23.48
CA GLN A 202 6.52 -3.53 24.53
C GLN A 202 5.17 -4.02 25.06
N GLN A 203 4.25 -4.37 24.17
CA GLN A 203 2.88 -4.71 24.53
C GLN A 203 2.72 -6.20 24.84
N GLY A 204 3.47 -7.06 24.14
CA GLY A 204 3.52 -8.49 24.40
C GLY A 204 4.44 -8.89 25.54
N LYS A 205 5.27 -7.96 26.04
CA LYS A 205 6.33 -8.22 27.04
C LYS A 205 7.29 -9.32 26.60
N LEU A 206 7.54 -9.38 25.30
CA LEU A 206 8.43 -10.34 24.67
C LEU A 206 9.85 -9.77 24.66
N SER A 207 10.86 -10.64 24.76
CA SER A 207 12.22 -10.27 24.37
C SER A 207 12.28 -9.95 22.87
N ARG A 208 13.35 -9.28 22.43
CA ARG A 208 13.56 -8.96 21.01
C ARG A 208 13.49 -10.20 20.12
N GLU A 209 14.14 -11.29 20.54
CA GLU A 209 14.18 -12.55 19.79
C GLU A 209 12.78 -13.20 19.69
N GLU A 210 12.02 -13.21 20.80
CA GLU A 210 10.65 -13.71 20.82
C GLU A 210 9.69 -12.86 19.98
N ALA A 211 9.85 -11.54 19.99
CA ALA A 211 9.06 -10.63 19.16
C ALA A 211 9.34 -10.84 17.67
N GLU A 212 10.60 -11.00 17.27
CA GLU A 212 10.96 -11.32 15.88
C GLU A 212 10.41 -12.68 15.45
N ALA A 213 10.51 -13.69 16.32
CA ALA A 213 9.93 -15.01 16.07
C ALA A 213 8.40 -14.93 15.91
N PHE A 214 7.72 -14.18 16.77
CA PHE A 214 6.27 -13.96 16.72
C PHE A 214 5.82 -13.33 15.41
N ILE A 215 6.46 -12.24 14.96
CA ILE A 215 6.12 -11.59 13.69
C ILE A 215 6.43 -12.53 12.50
N ASN A 216 7.49 -13.33 12.58
CA ASN A 216 7.78 -14.34 11.55
C ASN A 216 6.73 -15.45 11.52
N ASP A 217 6.18 -15.86 12.66
CA ASP A 217 5.12 -16.85 12.72
C ASP A 217 3.80 -16.31 12.15
N LEU A 218 3.48 -15.02 12.37
CA LEU A 218 2.37 -14.36 11.65
C LEU A 218 2.56 -14.43 10.13
N ARG A 219 3.79 -14.22 9.64
CA ARG A 219 4.10 -14.33 8.20
C ARG A 219 3.92 -15.76 7.69
N LYS A 220 4.40 -16.78 8.42
CA LYS A 220 4.19 -18.20 8.06
C LYS A 220 2.71 -18.56 8.04
N ALA A 221 1.94 -18.00 8.98
CA ALA A 221 0.49 -18.16 9.06
C ALA A 221 -0.29 -17.33 8.02
N LYS A 222 0.40 -16.63 7.10
CA LYS A 222 -0.19 -15.70 6.11
C LYS A 222 -1.02 -14.57 6.73
N ARG A 223 -0.79 -14.25 8.01
CA ARG A 223 -1.40 -13.11 8.72
C ARG A 223 -0.54 -11.85 8.67
N TYR A 224 0.68 -11.93 8.16
CA TYR A 224 1.51 -10.77 7.81
C TYR A 224 1.97 -10.88 6.36
N GLN A 225 1.36 -10.07 5.48
CA GLN A 225 1.53 -10.11 4.03
C GLN A 225 2.12 -8.78 3.52
N ARG A 226 2.97 -8.85 2.50
CA ARG A 226 3.64 -7.67 1.94
C ARG A 226 3.62 -7.69 0.42
N ASP A 227 3.30 -6.54 -0.18
CA ASP A 227 3.40 -6.27 -1.62
C ASP A 227 4.24 -5.01 -1.80
N VAL A 228 5.56 -5.16 -1.75
CA VAL A 228 6.51 -4.03 -1.70
C VAL A 228 7.45 -4.07 -2.91
N TYR A 229 7.78 -2.89 -3.43
CA TYR A 229 8.55 -2.71 -4.67
C TYR A 229 9.60 -1.61 -4.56
#